data_AF-A0A0F7HIS1-F1
#
_entry.id   AF-A0A0F7HIS1-F1
#
_cell.length_a   1.000
_cell.length_b   1.000
_cell.length_c   1.000
_cell.angle_alpha   90.00
_cell.angle_beta   90.00
_cell.angle_gamma   90.00
#
_symmetry.space_group_name_H-M   'P 1'
#
loop_
_entity.id
_entity.type
_entity.pdbx_description
1 polymer ?
#
loop_
_entity_poly.entity_id
_entity_poly.type
_entity_poly.pdbx_seq_one_letter_code
_entity_poly.pdbx_strand_id
1 'polypeptide(L)'
;MKVDIIGSELVKKLTEFKNFPYKINNFTSGQSLLSLISTPYPVDMIDLETDDIHIISTAYRDFNKSLFTSFKTSESEILVLDLLSELNTVCQFNGAYFNQSSLELLKETPDYTNLSHIEKFRAVQNSKEEIFSFLDKYEKIIIIKPDNLEGIDSDFLNALYEMIQKEFHNHLVLTLPNPTEGKTHFNSPIEYYDSINFNLKKFTSDNYFNQLLFDEKLEDDQLSVFINHIEEREYVYELYKDGHSWKISEPTTSRFYKFYLTEKGKYRIRVNLTDESVNPRFSETYNFNPSTGLVKRQIDYVEMPAFSDIWLLDYILEHENIKAIIGNPFKYPEGYNETAVIQSTGLDEDLILSKPELFEYVFHKMIDDNTSDYMDTEETQPKKMFLKTMKRYLSEKN
;
A
#
# COMPACT_ATOMS: atom_id res chain seq x y z
N MET A 1 -2.88 -8.08 27.42
CA MET A 1 -2.03 -7.02 26.84
C MET A 1 -2.86 -5.75 26.67
N LYS A 2 -2.34 -4.58 27.07
CA LYS A 2 -3.00 -3.30 26.82
C LYS A 2 -2.60 -2.79 25.43
N VAL A 3 -3.53 -2.16 24.71
CA VAL A 3 -3.26 -1.55 23.41
C VAL A 3 -3.77 -0.13 23.36
N ASP A 4 -3.05 0.72 22.65
CA ASP A 4 -3.55 1.97 22.13
C ASP A 4 -4.07 1.75 20.71
N ILE A 5 -5.08 2.52 20.29
CA ILE A 5 -5.69 2.35 18.97
C ILE A 5 -5.89 3.70 18.29
N ILE A 6 -5.32 3.84 17.10
CA ILE A 6 -5.63 4.91 16.15
C ILE A 6 -6.30 4.22 14.97
N GLY A 7 -7.59 4.45 14.77
CA GLY A 7 -8.32 3.72 13.74
C GLY A 7 -9.51 4.46 13.18
N SER A 8 -10.31 3.76 12.40
CA SER A 8 -11.60 4.24 11.94
C SER A 8 -12.76 3.58 12.68
N GLU A 9 -13.96 3.88 12.21
CA GLU A 9 -15.20 3.27 12.67
C GLU A 9 -15.25 1.75 12.44
N LEU A 10 -14.42 1.23 11.54
CA LEU A 10 -14.16 -0.20 11.44
C LEU A 10 -13.59 -0.75 12.75
N VAL A 11 -12.49 -0.18 13.25
CA VAL A 11 -11.81 -0.70 14.45
C VAL A 11 -12.66 -0.47 15.70
N LYS A 12 -13.40 0.65 15.74
CA LYS A 12 -14.41 0.88 16.78
C LYS A 12 -15.37 -0.30 16.88
N LYS A 13 -15.95 -0.73 15.75
CA LYS A 13 -16.84 -1.89 15.71
C LYS A 13 -16.15 -3.16 16.16
N LEU A 14 -14.90 -3.42 15.76
CA LEU A 14 -14.14 -4.59 16.21
C LEU A 14 -14.02 -4.65 17.74
N THR A 15 -13.84 -3.49 18.39
CA THR A 15 -13.66 -3.38 19.84
C THR A 15 -14.95 -3.62 20.65
N GLU A 16 -16.12 -3.51 20.03
CA GLU A 16 -17.41 -3.74 20.68
C GLU A 16 -17.70 -5.24 20.91
N PHE A 17 -16.98 -6.12 20.21
CA PHE A 17 -17.16 -7.56 20.33
C PHE A 17 -16.50 -8.11 21.60
N LYS A 18 -17.19 -9.02 22.27
CA LYS A 18 -16.68 -9.70 23.48
C LYS A 18 -15.39 -10.48 23.26
N ASN A 19 -15.10 -10.89 22.03
CA ASN A 19 -13.91 -11.66 21.68
C ASN A 19 -12.75 -10.80 21.17
N PHE A 20 -12.86 -9.46 21.19
CA PHE A 20 -11.74 -8.59 20.90
C PHE A 20 -10.56 -8.93 21.84
N PRO A 21 -9.37 -9.23 21.32
CA PRO A 21 -8.35 -9.95 22.10
C PRO A 21 -7.49 -9.05 23.00
N TYR A 22 -7.72 -7.74 22.99
CA TYR A 22 -6.90 -6.76 23.71
C TYR A 22 -7.69 -5.96 24.74
N LYS A 23 -7.00 -5.49 25.79
CA LYS A 23 -7.54 -4.49 26.70
C LYS A 23 -7.21 -3.10 26.15
N ILE A 24 -8.22 -2.29 25.87
CA ILE A 24 -8.01 -0.96 25.27
C ILE A 24 -7.60 0.01 26.37
N ASN A 25 -6.52 0.76 26.12
CA ASN A 25 -6.05 1.83 26.99
C ASN A 25 -6.51 3.20 26.45
N ASN A 26 -6.04 3.57 25.26
CA ASN A 26 -6.50 4.74 24.52
C ASN A 26 -7.12 4.33 23.18
N PHE A 27 -8.13 5.07 22.73
CA PHE A 27 -8.80 4.85 21.46
C PHE A 27 -9.20 6.19 20.83
N THR A 28 -8.77 6.41 19.59
CA THR A 28 -9.29 7.48 18.73
C THR A 28 -9.85 6.87 17.46
N SER A 29 -11.03 7.34 17.04
CA SER A 29 -11.60 7.03 15.74
C SER A 29 -12.07 8.28 15.01
N GLY A 30 -11.99 8.24 13.68
CA GLY A 30 -12.51 9.32 12.83
C GLY A 30 -11.59 10.54 12.76
N GLN A 31 -10.38 10.49 13.31
CA GLN A 31 -9.38 11.54 13.20
C GLN A 31 -8.23 11.07 12.30
N SER A 32 -7.83 11.90 11.35
CA SER A 32 -6.56 11.70 10.63
C SER A 32 -5.37 11.87 11.57
N LEU A 33 -4.25 11.23 11.27
CA LEU A 33 -2.97 11.42 11.94
C LEU A 33 -2.57 12.90 11.93
N LEU A 34 -2.75 13.59 10.79
CA LEU A 34 -2.50 15.03 10.70
C LEU A 34 -3.33 15.83 11.69
N SER A 35 -4.64 15.59 11.74
CA SER A 35 -5.48 16.28 12.71
C SER A 35 -5.03 15.95 14.12
N LEU A 36 -4.80 14.68 14.43
CA LEU A 36 -4.46 14.20 15.77
C LEU A 36 -3.20 14.88 16.34
N ILE A 37 -2.15 15.02 15.54
CA ILE A 37 -0.85 15.55 16.00
C ILE A 37 -0.72 17.07 15.90
N SER A 38 -1.59 17.73 15.13
CA SER A 38 -1.48 19.17 14.88
C SER A 38 -1.69 20.02 16.14
N THR A 39 -1.25 21.27 16.08
CA THR A 39 -1.42 22.25 17.17
C THR A 39 -2.91 22.42 17.52
N PRO A 40 -3.29 22.41 18.81
CA PRO A 40 -4.68 22.61 19.20
C PRO A 40 -5.14 24.03 18.90
N TYR A 41 -6.43 24.16 18.61
CA TYR A 41 -7.16 25.43 18.62
C TYR A 41 -8.16 25.34 19.77
N PRO A 42 -7.83 25.80 20.99
CA PRO A 42 -8.65 25.56 22.16
C PRO A 42 -10.03 26.20 22.03
N VAL A 43 -11.06 25.39 22.25
CA VAL A 43 -12.46 25.81 22.25
C VAL A 43 -13.18 25.14 23.40
N ASP A 44 -14.19 25.81 23.94
CA ASP A 44 -15.10 25.22 24.91
C ASP A 44 -16.29 24.56 24.19
N MET A 45 -16.94 23.61 24.86
CA MET A 45 -18.13 22.93 24.31
C MET A 45 -19.26 23.90 23.94
N ILE A 46 -19.32 25.06 24.62
CA ILE A 46 -20.32 26.11 24.36
C ILE A 46 -20.08 26.85 23.03
N ASP A 47 -18.89 26.74 22.45
CA ASP A 47 -18.52 27.42 21.20
C ASP A 47 -18.98 26.64 19.95
N LEU A 48 -19.56 25.45 20.16
CA LEU A 48 -20.02 24.54 19.11
C LEU A 48 -21.53 24.63 18.90
N GLU A 49 -21.97 24.84 17.65
CA GLU A 49 -23.36 24.99 17.21
C GLU A 49 -24.04 23.64 16.96
N THR A 50 -24.22 22.86 18.03
CA THR A 50 -25.09 21.69 18.01
C THR A 50 -25.53 21.32 19.42
N ASP A 51 -26.68 20.67 19.54
CA ASP A 51 -27.18 20.14 20.81
C ASP A 51 -26.80 18.65 21.00
N ASP A 52 -26.21 18.01 19.98
CA ASP A 52 -25.79 16.60 20.07
C ASP A 52 -24.46 16.47 20.81
N ILE A 53 -24.53 15.98 22.05
CA ILE A 53 -23.36 15.78 22.93
C ILE A 53 -22.26 14.91 22.31
N HIS A 54 -22.60 13.95 21.43
CA HIS A 54 -21.62 13.10 20.77
C HIS A 54 -20.85 13.88 19.70
N ILE A 55 -21.55 14.73 18.95
CA ILE A 55 -20.95 15.61 17.95
C ILE A 55 -20.08 16.66 18.65
N ILE A 56 -20.60 17.31 19.71
CA ILE A 56 -19.84 18.26 20.56
C ILE A 56 -18.55 17.61 21.07
N SER A 57 -18.65 16.42 21.65
CA SER A 57 -17.50 15.73 22.23
C SER A 57 -16.44 15.39 21.18
N THR A 58 -16.86 15.02 19.97
CA THR A 58 -15.94 14.68 18.87
C THR A 58 -15.20 15.92 18.39
N ALA A 59 -15.92 17.01 18.13
CA ALA A 59 -15.31 18.27 17.70
C ALA A 59 -14.44 18.89 18.79
N TYR A 60 -14.89 18.88 20.05
CA TYR A 60 -14.09 19.33 21.19
C TYR A 60 -12.76 18.57 21.30
N ARG A 61 -12.77 17.24 21.11
CA ARG A 61 -11.56 16.41 21.09
C ARG A 61 -10.66 16.72 19.90
N ASP A 62 -11.24 17.01 18.74
CA ASP A 62 -10.49 17.38 17.53
C ASP A 62 -9.82 18.75 17.67
N PHE A 63 -10.51 19.74 18.22
CA PHE A 63 -9.95 21.08 18.45
C PHE A 63 -8.87 21.11 19.52
N ASN A 64 -9.14 20.48 20.66
CA ASN A 64 -8.25 20.52 21.82
C ASN A 64 -7.16 19.42 21.78
N LYS A 65 -7.22 18.51 20.79
CA LYS A 65 -6.27 17.39 20.62
C LYS A 65 -6.12 16.55 21.89
N SER A 66 -7.19 16.46 22.68
CA SER A 66 -7.15 15.91 24.05
C SER A 66 -6.75 14.44 24.07
N LEU A 67 -7.10 13.68 23.02
CA LEU A 67 -6.69 12.29 22.86
C LEU A 67 -5.19 12.16 22.62
N PHE A 68 -4.56 13.04 21.84
CA PHE A 68 -3.13 12.97 21.53
C PHE A 68 -2.26 13.04 22.78
N THR A 69 -2.63 13.88 23.75
CA THR A 69 -1.97 13.96 25.07
C THR A 69 -2.03 12.63 25.82
N SER A 70 -3.18 11.94 25.78
CA SER A 70 -3.34 10.61 26.39
C SER A 70 -2.51 9.55 25.69
N PHE A 71 -2.40 9.59 24.35
CA PHE A 71 -1.48 8.72 23.64
C PHE A 71 -0.03 9.04 24.02
N LYS A 72 0.41 10.31 24.01
CA LYS A 72 1.80 10.70 24.33
C LYS A 72 2.28 10.20 25.70
N THR A 73 1.39 10.11 26.67
CA THR A 73 1.70 9.67 28.05
C THR A 73 1.36 8.20 28.34
N SER A 74 0.93 7.46 27.31
CA SER A 74 0.51 6.07 27.42
C SER A 74 1.68 5.12 27.69
N GLU A 75 1.45 4.14 28.56
CA GLU A 75 2.36 3.01 28.83
C GLU A 75 2.02 1.77 27.99
N SER A 76 1.11 1.87 27.00
CA SER A 76 0.82 0.76 26.10
C SER A 76 2.03 0.46 25.22
N GLU A 77 2.51 -0.79 25.24
CA GLU A 77 3.61 -1.25 24.39
C GLU A 77 3.19 -1.45 22.92
N ILE A 78 1.88 -1.53 22.66
CA ILE A 78 1.34 -1.90 21.35
C ILE A 78 0.33 -0.87 20.86
N LEU A 79 0.48 -0.50 19.59
CA LEU A 79 -0.48 0.29 18.83
C LEU A 79 -1.21 -0.60 17.83
N VAL A 80 -2.54 -0.51 17.78
CA VAL A 80 -3.34 -0.96 16.64
C VAL A 80 -3.61 0.25 15.74
N LEU A 81 -3.26 0.15 14.48
CA LEU A 81 -3.34 1.23 13.50
C LEU A 81 -4.21 0.83 12.30
N ASP A 82 -5.21 1.66 12.00
CA ASP A 82 -6.00 1.62 10.78
C ASP A 82 -6.08 3.03 10.20
N LEU A 83 -5.73 3.19 8.93
CA LEU A 83 -5.64 4.49 8.27
C LEU A 83 -6.91 4.85 7.48
N LEU A 84 -8.00 4.08 7.57
CA LEU A 84 -9.24 4.42 6.86
C LEU A 84 -9.79 5.81 7.22
N SER A 85 -9.51 6.34 8.41
CA SER A 85 -9.88 7.71 8.80
C SER A 85 -9.09 8.81 8.08
N GLU A 86 -8.01 8.46 7.37
CA GLU A 86 -7.32 9.39 6.48
C GLU A 86 -8.16 9.76 5.27
N LEU A 87 -9.22 9.02 4.95
CA LEU A 87 -10.16 9.40 3.88
C LEU A 87 -11.15 10.49 4.30
N ASN A 88 -11.20 10.85 5.58
CA ASN A 88 -12.06 11.94 6.05
C ASN A 88 -11.61 13.29 5.45
N THR A 89 -12.53 14.21 5.19
CA THR A 89 -12.15 15.56 4.77
C THR A 89 -11.42 16.29 5.89
N VAL A 90 -10.19 16.72 5.60
CA VAL A 90 -9.33 17.47 6.52
C VAL A 90 -9.09 18.84 5.94
N CYS A 91 -9.14 19.84 6.80
CA CYS A 91 -8.93 21.23 6.44
C CYS A 91 -7.68 21.76 7.12
N GLN A 92 -7.05 22.73 6.47
CA GLN A 92 -6.02 23.58 7.08
C GLN A 92 -6.66 24.87 7.60
N PHE A 93 -6.39 25.19 8.86
CA PHE A 93 -6.81 26.43 9.52
C PHE A 93 -5.71 26.90 10.48
N ASN A 94 -5.28 28.16 10.37
CA ASN A 94 -4.22 28.75 11.20
C ASN A 94 -2.92 27.91 11.28
N GLY A 95 -2.55 27.26 10.17
CA GLY A 95 -1.35 26.40 10.12
C GLY A 95 -1.48 25.05 10.83
N ALA A 96 -2.68 24.70 11.33
CA ALA A 96 -3.01 23.40 11.91
C ALA A 96 -4.07 22.68 11.07
N TYR A 97 -4.35 21.42 11.43
CA TYR A 97 -5.23 20.54 10.67
C TYR A 97 -6.40 20.05 11.53
N PHE A 98 -7.60 20.03 10.94
CA PHE A 98 -8.84 19.64 11.62
C PHE A 98 -9.74 18.87 10.67
N ASN A 99 -10.67 18.08 11.22
CA ASN A 99 -11.76 17.53 10.45
C ASN A 99 -12.72 18.65 10.03
N GLN A 100 -13.17 18.66 8.77
CA GLN A 100 -14.12 19.66 8.27
C GLN A 100 -15.38 19.74 9.13
N SER A 101 -15.93 18.58 9.47
CA SER A 101 -17.13 18.46 10.31
C SER A 101 -16.97 19.07 11.70
N SER A 102 -15.74 19.23 12.20
CA SER A 102 -15.48 19.90 13.48
C SER A 102 -15.43 21.42 13.31
N LEU A 103 -14.79 21.92 12.23
CA LEU A 103 -14.73 23.35 11.91
C LEU A 103 -16.11 23.96 11.60
N GLU A 104 -16.96 23.21 10.90
CA GLU A 104 -18.33 23.63 10.56
C GLU A 104 -19.24 23.80 11.78
N LEU A 105 -18.84 23.31 12.94
CA LEU A 105 -19.60 23.47 14.19
C LEU A 105 -19.23 24.76 14.93
N LEU A 106 -18.19 25.50 14.54
CA LEU A 106 -17.89 26.76 15.21
C LEU A 106 -18.98 27.79 14.91
N LYS A 107 -19.43 28.50 15.96
CA LYS A 107 -20.41 29.61 15.87
C LYS A 107 -20.07 30.64 14.80
N GLU A 108 -18.78 30.92 14.67
CA GLU A 108 -18.25 31.69 13.56
C GLU A 108 -17.36 30.75 12.77
N THR A 109 -17.91 30.24 11.65
CA THR A 109 -17.15 29.32 10.79
C THR A 109 -15.93 30.07 10.22
N PRO A 110 -14.71 29.64 10.55
CA PRO A 110 -13.52 30.32 10.10
C PRO A 110 -13.29 30.10 8.60
N ASP A 111 -12.46 30.94 7.99
CA ASP A 111 -11.92 30.66 6.65
C ASP A 111 -10.89 29.52 6.76
N TYR A 112 -11.14 28.43 6.04
CA TYR A 112 -10.30 27.23 6.03
C TYR A 112 -10.16 26.68 4.61
N THR A 113 -9.08 25.93 4.38
CA THR A 113 -8.84 25.30 3.07
C THR A 113 -8.99 23.79 3.19
N ASN A 114 -9.89 23.20 2.40
CA ASN A 114 -9.99 21.74 2.27
C ASN A 114 -8.76 21.19 1.57
N LEU A 115 -8.17 20.14 2.14
CA LEU A 115 -7.04 19.47 1.53
C LEU A 115 -7.51 18.32 0.64
N SER A 116 -7.05 18.32 -0.61
CA SER A 116 -7.11 17.16 -1.49
C SER A 116 -6.20 16.02 -0.96
N HIS A 117 -6.38 14.79 -1.46
CA HIS A 117 -5.53 13.66 -1.02
C HIS A 117 -4.04 13.94 -1.21
N ILE A 118 -3.63 14.61 -2.29
CA ILE A 118 -2.21 14.89 -2.53
C ILE A 118 -1.67 15.94 -1.56
N GLU A 119 -2.47 16.95 -1.23
CA GLU A 119 -2.10 17.95 -0.22
C GLU A 119 -2.05 17.34 1.19
N LYS A 120 -2.99 16.44 1.52
CA LYS A 120 -2.93 15.67 2.76
C LYS A 120 -1.68 14.81 2.82
N PHE A 121 -1.35 14.10 1.74
CA PHE A 121 -0.14 13.28 1.68
C PHE A 121 1.13 14.11 1.88
N ARG A 122 1.26 15.25 1.18
CA ARG A 122 2.37 16.19 1.35
C ARG A 122 2.45 16.76 2.77
N ALA A 123 1.31 17.08 3.38
CA ALA A 123 1.27 17.53 4.77
C ALA A 123 1.73 16.44 5.75
N VAL A 124 1.34 15.17 5.53
CA VAL A 124 1.83 14.03 6.30
C VAL A 124 3.34 13.91 6.15
N GLN A 125 3.88 14.02 4.92
CA GLN A 125 5.32 13.96 4.68
C GLN A 125 6.07 15.10 5.39
N ASN A 126 5.54 16.32 5.36
CA ASN A 126 6.13 17.46 6.05
C ASN A 126 6.12 17.28 7.58
N SER A 127 5.16 16.53 8.11
CA SER A 127 5.04 16.23 9.55
C SER A 127 5.59 14.85 9.92
N LYS A 128 6.29 14.17 8.99
CA LYS A 128 6.70 12.77 9.11
C LYS A 128 7.50 12.53 10.39
N GLU A 129 8.47 13.38 10.69
CA GLU A 129 9.34 13.22 11.85
C GLU A 129 8.55 13.24 13.16
N GLU A 130 7.56 14.13 13.28
CA GLU A 130 6.72 14.19 14.48
C GLU A 130 5.79 12.99 14.59
N ILE A 131 5.14 12.58 13.49
CA ILE A 131 4.29 11.39 13.46
C ILE A 131 5.12 10.17 13.84
N PHE A 132 6.32 10.02 13.29
CA PHE A 132 7.11 8.82 13.45
C PHE A 132 7.74 8.75 14.84
N SER A 133 8.24 9.87 15.36
CA SER A 133 8.67 9.97 16.76
C SER A 133 7.55 9.59 17.73
N PHE A 134 6.31 10.00 17.42
CA PHE A 134 5.14 9.62 18.22
C PHE A 134 4.82 8.12 18.17
N LEU A 135 4.97 7.49 17.01
CA LEU A 135 4.70 6.05 16.81
C LEU A 135 5.84 5.16 17.33
N ASP A 136 7.09 5.64 17.32
CA ASP A 136 8.30 4.86 17.70
C ASP A 136 8.33 4.43 19.17
N LYS A 137 7.60 5.10 20.04
CA LYS A 137 7.49 4.69 21.46
C LYS A 137 6.81 3.33 21.64
N TYR A 138 6.05 2.86 20.65
CA TYR A 138 5.37 1.57 20.71
C TYR A 138 6.35 0.48 20.30
N GLU A 139 6.51 -0.55 21.14
CA GLU A 139 7.36 -1.68 20.83
C GLU A 139 6.89 -2.41 19.56
N LYS A 140 5.58 -2.44 19.31
CA LYS A 140 4.97 -3.15 18.17
C LYS A 140 3.75 -2.42 17.62
N ILE A 141 3.62 -2.40 16.29
CA ILE A 141 2.47 -1.84 15.58
C ILE A 141 1.69 -2.94 14.88
N ILE A 142 0.39 -3.07 15.14
CA ILE A 142 -0.53 -3.96 14.42
C ILE A 142 -1.32 -3.12 13.43
N ILE A 143 -1.01 -3.26 12.15
CA ILE A 143 -1.62 -2.54 11.05
C ILE A 143 -2.81 -3.35 10.53
N ILE A 144 -3.99 -2.75 10.55
CA ILE A 144 -5.20 -3.31 9.92
C ILE A 144 -5.33 -2.62 8.56
N LYS A 145 -5.15 -3.38 7.47
CA LYS A 145 -5.07 -2.83 6.10
C LYS A 145 -6.19 -3.40 5.22
N PRO A 146 -7.06 -2.58 4.61
CA PRO A 146 -8.00 -3.04 3.60
C PRO A 146 -7.27 -3.47 2.31
N ASP A 147 -7.69 -4.57 1.70
CA ASP A 147 -7.03 -5.17 0.54
C ASP A 147 -7.45 -4.52 -0.80
N ASN A 148 -8.76 -4.39 -1.05
CA ASN A 148 -9.28 -3.87 -2.33
C ASN A 148 -10.08 -2.60 -2.14
N LEU A 149 -9.35 -1.50 -1.97
CA LEU A 149 -9.87 -0.19 -2.33
C LEU A 149 -9.54 0.06 -3.80
N GLU A 150 -10.43 0.77 -4.51
CA GLU A 150 -10.20 1.15 -5.91
C GLU A 150 -9.95 2.65 -6.03
N GLY A 151 -9.24 3.05 -7.09
CA GLY A 151 -9.02 4.45 -7.43
C GLY A 151 -8.09 5.21 -6.48
N ILE A 152 -8.28 6.52 -6.40
CA ILE A 152 -7.39 7.47 -5.72
C ILE A 152 -7.29 7.25 -4.21
N ASP A 153 -8.38 6.81 -3.57
CA ASP A 153 -8.43 6.52 -2.13
C ASP A 153 -7.51 5.35 -1.77
N SER A 154 -7.50 4.33 -2.63
CA SER A 154 -6.62 3.16 -2.50
C SER A 154 -5.15 3.55 -2.61
N ASP A 155 -4.82 4.33 -3.65
CA ASP A 155 -3.45 4.77 -3.90
C ASP A 155 -2.92 5.64 -2.76
N PHE A 156 -3.77 6.54 -2.24
CA PHE A 156 -3.45 7.39 -1.11
C PHE A 156 -3.18 6.58 0.16
N LEU A 157 -4.10 5.67 0.53
CA LEU A 157 -3.93 4.85 1.72
C LEU A 157 -2.76 3.88 1.61
N ASN A 158 -2.57 3.25 0.44
CA ASN A 158 -1.44 2.34 0.21
C ASN A 158 -0.10 3.06 0.37
N ALA A 159 0.02 4.29 -0.13
CA ALA A 159 1.23 5.09 0.06
C ALA A 159 1.50 5.40 1.53
N LEU A 160 0.45 5.74 2.32
CA LEU A 160 0.59 5.97 3.76
C LEU A 160 0.97 4.68 4.53
N TYR A 161 0.32 3.56 4.25
CA TYR A 161 0.67 2.28 4.85
C TYR A 161 2.10 1.88 4.54
N GLU A 162 2.54 2.03 3.29
CA GLU A 162 3.91 1.73 2.88
C GLU A 162 4.93 2.65 3.56
N MET A 163 4.60 3.93 3.73
CA MET A 163 5.44 4.89 4.44
C MET A 163 5.69 4.46 5.90
N ILE A 164 4.65 3.98 6.59
CA ILE A 164 4.76 3.48 7.98
C ILE A 164 5.49 2.14 8.04
N GLN A 165 5.14 1.19 7.16
CA GLN A 165 5.75 -0.15 7.14
C GLN A 165 7.25 -0.13 6.81
N LYS A 166 7.71 0.85 6.01
CA LYS A 166 9.13 1.04 5.70
C LYS A 166 9.93 1.55 6.91
N GLU A 167 9.29 2.35 7.76
CA GLU A 167 9.96 2.96 8.92
C GLU A 167 10.01 2.00 10.12
N PHE A 168 8.88 1.38 10.44
CA PHE A 168 8.77 0.56 11.66
C PHE A 168 8.97 -0.91 11.34
N HIS A 169 10.13 -1.48 11.68
CA HIS A 169 10.40 -2.89 11.41
C HIS A 169 9.55 -3.88 12.23
N ASN A 170 9.17 -3.52 13.45
CA ASN A 170 8.36 -4.38 14.32
C ASN A 170 6.86 -4.14 14.13
N HIS A 171 6.34 -4.52 12.96
CA HIS A 171 4.92 -4.43 12.65
C HIS A 171 4.31 -5.78 12.24
N LEU A 172 3.01 -5.93 12.46
CA LEU A 172 2.19 -7.00 11.91
C LEU A 172 1.10 -6.40 11.04
N VAL A 173 0.95 -6.90 9.81
CA VAL A 173 -0.15 -6.51 8.93
C VAL A 173 -1.25 -7.56 8.98
N LEU A 174 -2.48 -7.12 9.24
CA LEU A 174 -3.71 -7.87 9.01
C LEU A 174 -4.42 -7.28 7.80
N THR A 175 -4.25 -7.93 6.65
CA THR A 175 -4.98 -7.60 5.44
C THR A 175 -6.43 -8.04 5.57
N LEU A 176 -7.37 -7.13 5.32
CA LEU A 176 -8.79 -7.38 5.46
C LEU A 176 -9.39 -7.88 4.15
N PRO A 177 -10.23 -8.93 4.19
CA PRO A 177 -10.95 -9.36 3.01
C PRO A 177 -11.95 -8.29 2.57
N ASN A 178 -12.39 -8.37 1.31
CA ASN A 178 -13.43 -7.49 0.81
C ASN A 178 -14.73 -7.68 1.59
N PRO A 179 -15.45 -6.58 1.87
CA PRO A 179 -16.83 -6.65 2.33
C PRO A 179 -17.69 -7.47 1.36
N THR A 180 -18.79 -7.99 1.86
CA THR A 180 -19.82 -8.60 1.01
C THR A 180 -20.30 -7.59 -0.05
N GLU A 181 -20.70 -8.06 -1.22
CA GLU A 181 -21.16 -7.22 -2.32
C GLU A 181 -22.21 -6.18 -1.85
N GLY A 182 -22.01 -4.91 -2.23
CA GLY A 182 -22.86 -3.79 -1.81
C GLY A 182 -22.69 -3.33 -0.36
N LYS A 183 -21.68 -3.84 0.37
CA LYS A 183 -21.32 -3.39 1.72
C LYS A 183 -19.97 -2.69 1.74
N THR A 184 -19.74 -1.89 2.77
CA THR A 184 -18.46 -1.23 3.05
C THR A 184 -17.81 -1.85 4.27
N HIS A 185 -16.52 -1.58 4.48
CA HIS A 185 -15.82 -1.96 5.72
C HIS A 185 -16.51 -1.41 6.98
N PHE A 186 -17.21 -0.28 6.86
CA PHE A 186 -17.94 0.34 7.97
C PHE A 186 -19.36 -0.22 8.16
N ASN A 187 -19.92 -0.96 7.19
CA ASN A 187 -21.30 -1.46 7.24
C ASN A 187 -21.40 -2.91 6.78
N SER A 188 -20.43 -3.73 7.16
CA SER A 188 -20.45 -5.17 6.91
C SER A 188 -21.28 -5.95 7.94
N PRO A 189 -21.67 -7.21 7.64
CA PRO A 189 -22.31 -8.11 8.61
C PRO A 189 -21.44 -8.41 9.83
N ILE A 190 -22.04 -8.91 10.91
CA ILE A 190 -21.35 -9.22 12.18
C ILE A 190 -20.25 -10.26 11.96
N GLU A 191 -20.50 -11.25 11.10
CA GLU A 191 -19.59 -12.34 10.75
C GLU A 191 -18.28 -11.83 10.15
N TYR A 192 -18.34 -10.71 9.41
CA TYR A 192 -17.15 -10.06 8.85
C TYR A 192 -16.22 -9.57 9.98
N TYR A 193 -16.74 -8.79 10.91
CA TYR A 193 -15.97 -8.28 12.05
C TYR A 193 -15.50 -9.40 12.99
N ASP A 194 -16.33 -10.43 13.19
CA ASP A 194 -15.97 -11.59 13.99
C ASP A 194 -14.77 -12.36 13.40
N SER A 195 -14.74 -12.51 12.07
CA SER A 195 -13.60 -13.11 11.36
C SER A 195 -12.29 -12.31 11.53
N ILE A 196 -12.39 -10.98 11.54
CA ILE A 196 -11.25 -10.08 11.76
C ILE A 196 -10.75 -10.23 13.20
N ASN A 197 -11.65 -10.23 14.19
CA ASN A 197 -11.28 -10.45 15.60
C ASN A 197 -10.65 -11.82 15.83
N PHE A 198 -11.15 -12.86 15.15
CA PHE A 198 -10.51 -14.18 15.19
C PHE A 198 -9.07 -14.12 14.67
N ASN A 199 -8.81 -13.39 13.59
CA ASN A 199 -7.46 -13.19 13.07
C ASN A 199 -6.59 -12.34 14.00
N LEU A 200 -7.11 -11.25 14.57
CA LEU A 200 -6.40 -10.45 15.58
C LEU A 200 -6.03 -11.30 16.81
N LYS A 201 -6.90 -12.23 17.21
CA LYS A 201 -6.63 -13.14 18.34
C LYS A 201 -5.45 -14.07 18.06
N LYS A 202 -5.18 -14.41 16.80
CA LYS A 202 -3.98 -15.18 16.43
C LYS A 202 -2.70 -14.43 16.77
N PHE A 203 -2.69 -13.09 16.72
CA PHE A 203 -1.54 -12.29 17.13
C PHE A 203 -1.30 -12.26 18.65
N THR A 204 -2.29 -12.67 19.44
CA THR A 204 -2.18 -12.84 20.91
C THR A 204 -1.95 -14.28 21.34
N SER A 205 -2.00 -15.22 20.40
CA SER A 205 -1.96 -16.64 20.71
C SER A 205 -0.50 -17.10 20.76
N ASP A 206 -0.03 -17.47 21.95
CA ASP A 206 1.20 -18.26 22.15
C ASP A 206 1.11 -19.67 21.54
N ASN A 207 -0.08 -20.03 21.02
CA ASN A 207 -0.38 -21.37 20.55
C ASN A 207 0.08 -21.57 19.10
N TYR A 208 1.13 -22.38 19.01
CA TYR A 208 1.84 -22.89 17.84
C TYR A 208 0.99 -23.58 16.76
N PHE A 209 -0.35 -23.65 16.81
CA PHE A 209 -1.14 -24.49 15.89
C PHE A 209 -1.75 -23.77 14.67
N ASN A 210 -1.42 -22.48 14.44
CA ASN A 210 -1.80 -21.73 13.22
C ASN A 210 -0.56 -21.38 12.37
N GLN A 211 0.23 -22.40 11.99
CA GLN A 211 1.66 -22.26 11.62
C GLN A 211 1.98 -21.62 10.27
N LEU A 212 1.00 -21.24 9.46
CA LEU A 212 1.28 -20.57 8.17
C LEU A 212 0.24 -19.48 7.99
N LEU A 213 0.50 -18.26 8.47
CA LEU A 213 -0.17 -17.07 7.97
C LEU A 213 0.56 -16.69 6.67
N PHE A 214 -0.18 -16.56 5.57
CA PHE A 214 0.39 -16.17 4.28
C PHE A 214 0.10 -14.70 4.03
N ASP A 215 1.10 -14.00 3.52
CA ASP A 215 0.92 -12.76 2.77
C ASP A 215 1.29 -13.09 1.32
N GLU A 216 0.32 -12.96 0.41
CA GLU A 216 0.40 -13.47 -0.97
C GLU A 216 0.17 -12.31 -1.94
N LYS A 217 1.04 -12.19 -2.93
CA LYS A 217 0.98 -11.06 -3.86
C LYS A 217 1.34 -11.48 -5.27
N LEU A 218 0.47 -11.12 -6.22
CA LEU A 218 0.78 -11.15 -7.65
C LEU A 218 1.15 -9.71 -8.09
N GLU A 219 2.41 -9.50 -8.46
CA GLU A 219 2.87 -8.27 -9.10
C GLU A 219 3.48 -8.59 -10.45
N ASP A 220 2.92 -8.03 -11.53
CA ASP A 220 3.35 -8.26 -12.91
C ASP A 220 3.38 -9.77 -13.25
N ASP A 221 4.57 -10.34 -13.44
CA ASP A 221 4.81 -11.76 -13.69
C ASP A 221 5.25 -12.54 -12.44
N GLN A 222 5.24 -11.92 -11.25
CA GLN A 222 5.74 -12.51 -10.02
C GLN A 222 4.60 -12.86 -9.08
N LEU A 223 4.41 -14.16 -8.84
CA LEU A 223 3.58 -14.65 -7.75
C LEU A 223 4.46 -14.96 -6.54
N SER A 224 4.24 -14.25 -5.45
CA SER A 224 5.04 -14.34 -4.23
C SER A 224 4.20 -14.74 -3.01
N VAL A 225 4.85 -15.44 -2.08
CA VAL A 225 4.27 -15.83 -0.80
C VAL A 225 5.28 -15.58 0.32
N PHE A 226 4.78 -15.04 1.42
CA PHE A 226 5.50 -14.87 2.67
C PHE A 226 4.85 -15.67 3.79
N ILE A 227 5.65 -16.43 4.53
CA ILE A 227 5.22 -17.21 5.69
C ILE A 227 5.46 -16.38 6.95
N ASN A 228 4.37 -15.98 7.60
CA ASN A 228 4.41 -15.26 8.86
C ASN A 228 4.46 -16.25 10.05
N HIS A 229 5.54 -17.03 10.12
CA HIS A 229 5.89 -17.94 11.22
C HIS A 229 7.32 -17.66 11.70
N ILE A 230 7.60 -17.83 12.99
CA ILE A 230 8.81 -17.28 13.65
C ILE A 230 9.92 -18.32 13.86
N GLU A 231 9.63 -19.64 13.86
CA GLU A 231 10.67 -20.67 14.03
C GLU A 231 11.43 -21.00 12.74
N GLU A 232 12.71 -21.35 12.87
CA GLU A 232 13.51 -21.92 11.78
C GLU A 232 12.97 -23.29 11.37
N ARG A 233 12.45 -23.37 10.15
CA ARG A 233 11.99 -24.61 9.51
C ARG A 233 12.41 -24.62 8.06
N GLU A 234 12.38 -25.79 7.45
CA GLU A 234 12.68 -25.95 6.03
C GLU A 234 11.39 -26.19 5.24
N TYR A 235 11.20 -25.38 4.20
CA TYR A 235 10.00 -25.25 3.40
C TYR A 235 10.27 -25.68 1.95
N VAL A 236 9.25 -26.23 1.31
CA VAL A 236 9.22 -26.51 -0.12
C VAL A 236 8.01 -25.82 -0.74
N TYR A 237 8.27 -24.94 -1.72
CA TYR A 237 7.26 -24.17 -2.43
C TYR A 237 6.96 -24.83 -3.77
N GLU A 238 5.68 -25.12 -4.04
CA GLU A 238 5.22 -25.73 -5.28
C GLU A 238 4.25 -24.78 -6.01
N LEU A 239 4.61 -24.31 -7.19
CA LEU A 239 3.70 -23.59 -8.06
C LEU A 239 2.82 -24.58 -8.81
N TYR A 240 1.52 -24.38 -8.75
CA TYR A 240 0.52 -25.07 -9.55
C TYR A 240 0.00 -24.13 -10.64
N LYS A 241 -0.21 -24.68 -11.84
CA LYS A 241 -0.86 -24.03 -12.98
C LYS A 241 -2.05 -24.88 -13.42
N ASP A 242 -3.23 -24.27 -13.53
CA ASP A 242 -4.48 -24.91 -13.99
C ASP A 242 -4.78 -26.25 -13.29
N GLY A 243 -4.50 -26.29 -11.97
CA GLY A 243 -4.73 -27.46 -11.11
C GLY A 243 -3.64 -28.51 -11.09
N HIS A 244 -2.54 -28.33 -11.81
CA HIS A 244 -1.42 -29.29 -11.88
C HIS A 244 -0.14 -28.66 -11.35
N SER A 245 0.72 -29.48 -10.71
CA SER A 245 2.04 -29.01 -10.26
C SER A 245 2.89 -28.62 -11.48
N TRP A 246 3.53 -27.46 -11.40
CA TRP A 246 4.23 -26.80 -12.51
C TRP A 246 5.71 -26.58 -12.22
N LYS A 247 6.04 -26.02 -11.06
CA LYS A 247 7.43 -25.79 -10.59
C LYS A 247 7.52 -26.06 -9.09
N ILE A 248 8.70 -26.47 -8.63
CA ILE A 248 8.98 -26.72 -7.21
C ILE A 248 10.30 -26.05 -6.83
N SER A 249 10.40 -25.53 -5.61
CA SER A 249 11.64 -25.01 -5.04
C SER A 249 12.48 -26.15 -4.46
N GLU A 250 13.78 -25.91 -4.34
CA GLU A 250 14.58 -26.69 -3.39
C GLU A 250 14.10 -26.39 -1.95
N PRO A 251 14.32 -27.33 -1.00
CA PRO A 251 14.11 -27.07 0.42
C PRO A 251 14.87 -25.81 0.88
N THR A 252 14.19 -24.92 1.59
CA THR A 252 14.77 -23.65 2.03
C THR A 252 14.24 -23.22 3.38
N THR A 253 15.05 -22.54 4.17
CA THR A 253 14.59 -21.87 5.40
C THR A 253 14.05 -20.47 5.13
N SER A 254 14.13 -19.99 3.88
CA SER A 254 13.54 -18.71 3.49
C SER A 254 12.03 -18.78 3.60
N ARG A 255 11.47 -17.87 4.41
CA ARG A 255 10.02 -17.71 4.57
C ARG A 255 9.35 -16.99 3.39
N PHE A 256 10.16 -16.39 2.52
CA PHE A 256 9.72 -15.71 1.31
C PHE A 256 10.12 -16.53 0.09
N TYR A 257 9.18 -16.71 -0.83
CA TYR A 257 9.47 -17.34 -2.11
C TYR A 257 8.65 -16.69 -3.24
N LYS A 258 9.25 -16.63 -4.43
CA LYS A 258 8.63 -16.05 -5.62
C LYS A 258 8.79 -16.93 -6.85
N PHE A 259 7.73 -17.00 -7.64
CA PHE A 259 7.74 -17.64 -8.95
C PHE A 259 7.48 -16.62 -10.05
N TYR A 260 8.23 -16.75 -11.14
CA TYR A 260 8.03 -15.99 -12.38
C TYR A 260 7.10 -16.76 -13.32
N LEU A 261 6.04 -16.08 -13.76
CA LEU A 261 4.94 -16.57 -14.58
C LEU A 261 5.15 -16.15 -16.03
N THR A 262 5.30 -17.11 -16.93
CA THR A 262 5.59 -16.82 -18.34
C THR A 262 4.41 -17.09 -19.26
N GLU A 263 3.40 -17.83 -18.79
CA GLU A 263 2.31 -18.32 -19.63
C GLU A 263 0.95 -18.00 -19.03
N LYS A 264 -0.02 -17.69 -19.88
CA LYS A 264 -1.41 -17.54 -19.46
C LYS A 264 -1.89 -18.75 -18.66
N GLY A 265 -2.59 -18.52 -17.55
CA GLY A 265 -3.19 -19.60 -16.75
C GLY A 265 -3.64 -19.19 -15.35
N LYS A 266 -4.19 -20.15 -14.61
CA LYS A 266 -4.57 -20.02 -13.19
C LYS A 266 -3.48 -20.58 -12.29
N TYR A 267 -2.87 -19.72 -11.48
CA TYR A 267 -1.74 -20.07 -10.64
C TYR A 267 -2.09 -20.11 -9.15
N ARG A 268 -1.45 -21.00 -8.41
CA ARG A 268 -1.47 -21.03 -6.93
C ARG A 268 -0.20 -21.69 -6.41
N ILE A 269 0.27 -21.28 -5.24
CA ILE A 269 1.44 -21.84 -4.57
C ILE A 269 0.97 -22.77 -3.45
N ARG A 270 1.55 -23.97 -3.38
CA ARG A 270 1.44 -24.85 -2.22
C ARG A 270 2.74 -24.79 -1.44
N VAL A 271 2.63 -24.59 -0.14
CA VAL A 271 3.77 -24.64 0.77
C VAL A 271 3.70 -25.95 1.55
N ASN A 272 4.76 -26.73 1.45
CA ASN A 272 4.99 -27.92 2.27
C ASN A 272 6.12 -27.62 3.26
N LEU A 273 6.04 -28.21 4.45
CA LEU A 273 7.20 -28.35 5.33
C LEU A 273 7.90 -29.68 5.00
N THR A 274 9.21 -29.75 5.16
CA THR A 274 9.92 -31.05 5.07
C THR A 274 9.54 -32.00 6.22
N ASP A 275 9.00 -31.46 7.31
CA ASP A 275 8.33 -32.22 8.37
C ASP A 275 6.89 -32.59 7.95
N GLU A 276 6.64 -33.88 7.73
CA GLU A 276 5.34 -34.44 7.32
C GLU A 276 4.24 -34.31 8.39
N SER A 277 4.56 -33.91 9.63
CA SER A 277 3.57 -33.75 10.71
C SER A 277 2.66 -32.52 10.55
N VAL A 278 3.00 -31.61 9.63
CA VAL A 278 2.22 -30.39 9.37
C VAL A 278 1.56 -30.45 8.00
N ASN A 279 0.24 -30.25 7.97
CA ASN A 279 -0.52 -30.28 6.73
C ASN A 279 -0.09 -29.14 5.79
N PRO A 280 0.08 -29.43 4.50
CA PRO A 280 0.45 -28.42 3.52
C PRO A 280 -0.71 -27.47 3.23
N ARG A 281 -0.39 -26.24 2.84
CA ARG A 281 -1.38 -25.19 2.57
C ARG A 281 -1.23 -24.64 1.16
N PHE A 282 -2.37 -24.38 0.51
CA PHE A 282 -2.44 -23.69 -0.78
C PHE A 282 -2.71 -22.19 -0.59
N SER A 283 -2.17 -21.40 -1.50
CA SER A 283 -2.51 -20.01 -1.75
C SER A 283 -3.86 -19.87 -2.45
N GLU A 284 -4.32 -18.64 -2.58
CA GLU A 284 -5.42 -18.30 -3.48
C GLU A 284 -5.06 -18.55 -4.96
N THR A 285 -6.06 -18.55 -5.82
CA THR A 285 -5.90 -18.79 -7.27
C THR A 285 -5.85 -17.47 -8.03
N TYR A 286 -4.77 -17.26 -8.78
CA TYR A 286 -4.47 -16.03 -9.51
C TYR A 286 -4.56 -16.23 -11.03
N ASN A 287 -5.16 -15.30 -11.76
CA ASN A 287 -5.22 -15.36 -13.22
C ASN A 287 -4.07 -14.52 -13.82
N PHE A 288 -3.27 -15.10 -14.71
CA PHE A 288 -2.19 -14.39 -15.42
C PHE A 288 -2.41 -14.44 -16.94
N ASN A 289 -2.14 -13.34 -17.64
CA ASN A 289 -2.20 -13.19 -19.12
C ASN A 289 -0.95 -12.43 -19.60
N PRO A 290 -0.07 -13.00 -20.42
CA PRO A 290 1.07 -12.28 -21.00
C PRO A 290 0.62 -11.40 -22.18
N SER A 291 1.16 -10.19 -22.28
CA SER A 291 0.87 -9.19 -23.33
C SER A 291 1.35 -9.64 -24.72
N THR A 292 0.65 -9.24 -25.78
CA THR A 292 0.97 -9.55 -27.18
C THR A 292 1.47 -8.31 -27.95
N GLY A 293 2.66 -8.42 -28.56
CA GLY A 293 3.20 -7.68 -29.73
C GLY A 293 2.83 -6.20 -29.95
N LEU A 294 3.84 -5.33 -29.94
CA LEU A 294 3.73 -3.89 -30.22
C LEU A 294 3.47 -3.58 -31.70
N VAL A 295 2.39 -2.86 -31.98
CA VAL A 295 2.17 -2.11 -33.23
C VAL A 295 2.79 -0.72 -33.07
N LYS A 296 3.42 -0.14 -34.11
CA LYS A 296 3.85 1.27 -34.11
C LYS A 296 2.64 2.17 -33.87
N ARG A 297 2.46 2.63 -32.63
CA ARG A 297 1.38 3.53 -32.19
C ARG A 297 1.97 4.78 -31.56
N GLN A 298 1.19 5.85 -31.54
CA GLN A 298 1.54 7.04 -30.77
C GLN A 298 1.45 6.70 -29.28
N ILE A 299 2.49 7.06 -28.52
CA ILE A 299 2.55 6.83 -27.08
C ILE A 299 2.61 8.20 -26.42
N ASP A 300 1.59 8.50 -25.62
CA ASP A 300 1.53 9.74 -24.84
C ASP A 300 1.85 9.49 -23.36
N TYR A 301 1.70 8.24 -22.90
CA TYR A 301 1.84 7.85 -21.50
C TYR A 301 2.65 6.55 -21.36
N VAL A 302 3.37 6.41 -20.26
CA VAL A 302 4.19 5.23 -19.94
C VAL A 302 3.94 4.81 -18.50
N GLU A 303 3.77 3.52 -18.23
CA GLU A 303 3.60 3.03 -16.86
C GLU A 303 4.93 2.99 -16.09
N MET A 304 4.91 3.38 -14.81
CA MET A 304 6.05 3.35 -13.90
C MET A 304 6.51 1.89 -13.68
N PRO A 305 7.73 1.50 -14.09
CA PRO A 305 8.23 0.14 -13.93
C PRO A 305 8.64 -0.17 -12.48
N ALA A 306 9.00 -1.43 -12.23
CA ALA A 306 9.74 -1.80 -11.03
C ALA A 306 11.12 -1.11 -10.98
N PHE A 307 11.69 -0.99 -9.78
CA PHE A 307 12.97 -0.31 -9.58
C PHE A 307 14.13 -0.92 -10.41
N SER A 308 14.12 -2.24 -10.63
CA SER A 308 15.09 -2.95 -11.49
C SER A 308 15.10 -2.46 -12.94
N ASP A 309 13.99 -1.90 -13.38
CA ASP A 309 13.71 -1.59 -14.78
C ASP A 309 13.51 -0.09 -14.99
N ILE A 310 13.83 0.73 -13.98
CA ILE A 310 13.70 2.19 -14.04
C ILE A 310 14.51 2.81 -15.18
N TRP A 311 15.64 2.19 -15.54
CA TRP A 311 16.48 2.61 -16.66
C TRP A 311 15.75 2.52 -18.03
N LEU A 312 14.77 1.63 -18.17
CA LEU A 312 13.92 1.56 -19.37
C LEU A 312 13.04 2.79 -19.47
N LEU A 313 12.44 3.21 -18.34
CA LEU A 313 11.65 4.43 -18.27
C LEU A 313 12.52 5.67 -18.57
N ASP A 314 13.71 5.76 -17.97
CA ASP A 314 14.64 6.86 -18.23
C ASP A 314 14.98 6.97 -19.72
N TYR A 315 15.25 5.84 -20.39
CA TYR A 315 15.50 5.83 -21.83
C TYR A 315 14.30 6.35 -22.61
N ILE A 316 13.08 5.94 -22.27
CA ILE A 316 11.85 6.38 -22.94
C ILE A 316 11.65 7.89 -22.75
N LEU A 317 11.79 8.41 -21.54
CA LEU A 317 11.59 9.84 -21.25
C LEU A 317 12.59 10.74 -21.98
N GLU A 318 13.79 10.23 -22.30
CA GLU A 318 14.81 10.98 -23.04
C GLU A 318 14.56 11.01 -24.56
N HIS A 319 13.85 10.01 -25.10
CA HIS A 319 13.72 9.80 -26.55
C HIS A 319 12.29 10.00 -27.06
N GLU A 320 11.30 10.02 -26.18
CA GLU A 320 9.89 10.18 -26.49
C GLU A 320 9.30 11.39 -25.76
N ASN A 321 8.32 12.05 -26.39
CA ASN A 321 7.63 13.17 -25.77
C ASN A 321 6.45 12.69 -24.91
N ILE A 322 6.78 12.07 -23.78
CA ILE A 322 5.81 11.54 -22.81
C ILE A 322 5.14 12.69 -22.06
N LYS A 323 3.80 12.71 -22.03
CA LYS A 323 3.02 13.75 -21.33
C LYS A 323 2.98 13.51 -19.82
N ALA A 324 2.84 12.26 -19.41
CA ALA A 324 2.80 11.87 -18.01
C ALA A 324 3.14 10.37 -17.85
N ILE A 325 3.59 10.02 -16.65
CA ILE A 325 3.84 8.64 -16.24
C ILE A 325 2.62 8.10 -15.50
N ILE A 326 2.19 6.90 -15.83
CA ILE A 326 1.09 6.24 -15.13
C ILE A 326 1.65 5.47 -13.94
N GLY A 327 1.18 5.80 -12.74
CA GLY A 327 1.63 5.19 -11.51
C GLY A 327 0.92 5.76 -10.30
N ASN A 328 1.36 5.38 -9.10
CA ASN A 328 0.81 5.94 -7.88
C ASN A 328 1.37 7.35 -7.66
N PRO A 329 0.57 8.43 -7.79
CA PRO A 329 1.04 9.81 -7.69
C PRO A 329 1.52 10.15 -6.27
N PHE A 330 1.05 9.45 -5.25
CA PHE A 330 1.47 9.67 -3.86
C PHE A 330 2.86 9.09 -3.59
N LYS A 331 3.30 8.07 -4.34
CA LYS A 331 4.71 7.63 -4.26
C LYS A 331 5.68 8.62 -4.90
N TYR A 332 5.19 9.41 -5.85
CA TYR A 332 5.96 10.40 -6.61
C TYR A 332 5.24 11.76 -6.59
N PRO A 333 5.10 12.39 -5.42
CA PRO A 333 4.23 13.56 -5.25
C PRO A 333 4.71 14.79 -6.02
N GLU A 334 6.01 14.84 -6.36
CA GLU A 334 6.61 15.88 -7.22
C GLU A 334 6.86 15.40 -8.65
N GLY A 335 6.34 14.22 -9.01
CA GLY A 335 6.62 13.54 -10.28
C GLY A 335 7.93 12.74 -10.26
N TYR A 336 8.34 12.28 -11.46
CA TYR A 336 9.58 11.56 -11.71
C TYR A 336 10.28 12.19 -12.92
N ASN A 337 11.56 12.60 -12.76
CA ASN A 337 12.34 13.28 -13.80
C ASN A 337 11.55 14.41 -14.51
N GLU A 338 11.01 15.35 -13.73
CA GLU A 338 10.22 16.49 -14.20
C GLU A 338 8.91 16.12 -14.94
N THR A 339 8.57 14.82 -15.00
CA THR A 339 7.35 14.31 -15.61
C THR A 339 6.33 13.96 -14.53
N ALA A 340 5.11 14.46 -14.66
CA ALA A 340 4.05 14.21 -13.69
C ALA A 340 3.68 12.70 -13.64
N VAL A 341 3.43 12.18 -12.44
CA VAL A 341 2.89 10.83 -12.24
C VAL A 341 1.38 10.94 -11.99
N ILE A 342 0.57 10.21 -12.77
CA ILE A 342 -0.89 10.27 -12.75
C ILE A 342 -1.51 8.86 -12.73
N GLN A 343 -2.80 8.78 -12.39
CA GLN A 343 -3.56 7.54 -12.53
C GLN A 343 -3.97 7.29 -13.99
N SER A 344 -4.16 6.02 -14.36
CA SER A 344 -4.63 5.63 -15.70
C SER A 344 -6.12 5.92 -15.95
N THR A 345 -6.88 6.27 -14.90
CA THR A 345 -8.33 6.42 -14.96
C THR A 345 -8.76 7.44 -16.02
N GLY A 346 -9.52 6.97 -17.02
CA GLY A 346 -10.06 7.83 -18.09
C GLY A 346 -9.10 8.15 -19.22
N LEU A 347 -7.92 7.51 -19.26
CA LEU A 347 -7.00 7.57 -20.39
C LEU A 347 -7.35 6.49 -21.42
N ASP A 348 -7.00 6.77 -22.67
CA ASP A 348 -7.10 5.80 -23.76
C ASP A 348 -5.96 4.77 -23.63
N GLU A 349 -6.31 3.50 -23.43
CA GLU A 349 -5.35 2.39 -23.27
C GLU A 349 -4.40 2.26 -24.46
N ASP A 350 -4.84 2.67 -25.66
CA ASP A 350 -4.01 2.62 -26.86
C ASP A 350 -2.86 3.63 -26.84
N LEU A 351 -2.92 4.66 -25.98
CA LEU A 351 -1.86 5.67 -25.85
C LEU A 351 -0.87 5.34 -24.72
N ILE A 352 -1.09 4.25 -23.99
CA ILE A 352 -0.31 3.84 -22.83
C ILE A 352 0.70 2.78 -23.25
N LEU A 353 1.97 2.99 -22.91
CA LEU A 353 2.98 1.94 -22.94
C LEU A 353 3.01 1.25 -21.57
N SER A 354 2.47 0.03 -21.52
CA SER A 354 2.32 -0.73 -20.26
C SER A 354 3.65 -1.33 -19.81
N LYS A 355 3.78 -1.63 -18.50
CA LYS A 355 5.03 -2.19 -17.94
C LYS A 355 5.55 -3.42 -18.69
N PRO A 356 4.71 -4.40 -19.08
CA PRO A 356 5.18 -5.57 -19.80
C PRO A 356 5.73 -5.27 -21.19
N GLU A 357 5.36 -4.12 -21.77
CA GLU A 357 5.78 -3.70 -23.11
C GLU A 357 7.10 -2.93 -23.13
N LEU A 358 7.55 -2.39 -21.98
CA LEU A 358 8.69 -1.48 -21.89
C LEU A 358 9.97 -2.06 -22.47
N PHE A 359 10.30 -3.31 -22.12
CA PHE A 359 11.55 -3.93 -22.57
C PHE A 359 11.56 -4.09 -24.10
N GLU A 360 10.50 -4.68 -24.65
CA GLU A 360 10.39 -4.90 -26.10
C GLU A 360 10.39 -3.56 -26.86
N TYR A 361 9.73 -2.54 -26.30
CA TYR A 361 9.72 -1.19 -26.88
C TYR A 361 11.13 -0.59 -26.94
N VAL A 362 11.85 -0.56 -25.81
CA VAL A 362 13.21 -0.01 -25.73
C VAL A 362 14.17 -0.83 -26.59
N PHE A 363 14.05 -2.15 -26.59
CA PHE A 363 14.86 -3.04 -27.43
C PHE A 363 14.74 -2.67 -28.90
N HIS A 364 13.51 -2.58 -29.42
CA HIS A 364 13.26 -2.22 -30.81
C HIS A 364 13.72 -0.79 -31.14
N LYS A 365 13.45 0.17 -30.24
CA LYS A 365 13.87 1.56 -30.42
C LYS A 365 15.39 1.69 -30.50
N MET A 366 16.13 1.06 -29.58
CA MET A 366 17.60 1.04 -29.58
C MET A 366 18.18 0.39 -30.85
N ILE A 367 17.50 -0.60 -31.42
CA ILE A 367 17.92 -1.20 -32.69
C ILE A 367 17.65 -0.24 -33.85
N ASP A 368 16.45 0.33 -33.93
CA ASP A 368 16.04 1.26 -34.99
C ASP A 368 16.96 2.50 -35.01
N ASP A 369 17.24 3.12 -33.85
CA ASP A 369 18.09 4.31 -33.73
C ASP A 369 19.56 4.10 -34.19
N ASN A 370 20.03 2.83 -34.23
CA ASN A 370 21.40 2.49 -34.67
C ASN A 370 21.47 1.87 -36.07
N THR A 371 20.35 1.69 -36.77
CA THR A 371 20.38 1.15 -38.15
C THR A 371 20.92 2.14 -39.19
N SER A 372 20.99 3.44 -38.87
CA SER A 372 21.63 4.46 -39.71
C SER A 372 23.16 4.49 -39.64
N ASP A 373 23.76 4.03 -38.52
CA ASP A 373 25.20 4.11 -38.26
C ASP A 373 26.00 2.87 -38.69
N TYR A 374 25.33 1.75 -39.00
CA TYR A 374 25.97 0.46 -39.30
C TYR A 374 25.49 -0.11 -40.66
N MET A 375 25.76 0.62 -41.75
CA MET A 375 25.51 0.12 -43.12
C MET A 375 26.66 -0.73 -43.70
N ASP A 376 27.72 -1.02 -42.95
CA ASP A 376 28.80 -1.91 -43.43
C ASP A 376 29.45 -2.66 -42.26
N THR A 377 28.98 -3.88 -41.97
CA THR A 377 29.79 -5.04 -41.52
C THR A 377 28.89 -6.22 -41.13
N GLU A 378 29.32 -7.44 -41.49
CA GLU A 378 28.63 -8.73 -41.38
C GLU A 378 28.36 -9.25 -39.94
N GLU A 379 28.04 -8.40 -38.96
CA GLU A 379 27.58 -8.84 -37.63
C GLU A 379 26.25 -8.20 -37.19
N THR A 380 25.23 -8.29 -38.04
CA THR A 380 23.86 -7.84 -37.74
C THR A 380 23.07 -8.89 -36.94
N GLN A 381 23.48 -9.15 -35.69
CA GLN A 381 22.56 -9.77 -34.72
C GLN A 381 21.94 -8.67 -33.84
N PRO A 382 20.60 -8.45 -33.91
CA PRO A 382 19.90 -7.44 -33.11
C PRO A 382 20.26 -7.45 -31.62
N LYS A 383 20.45 -8.64 -31.06
CA LYS A 383 20.89 -8.84 -29.68
C LYS A 383 22.27 -8.22 -29.37
N LYS A 384 23.25 -8.35 -30.27
CA LYS A 384 24.60 -7.77 -30.09
C LYS A 384 24.56 -6.24 -30.15
N MET A 385 23.78 -5.70 -31.08
CA MET A 385 23.55 -4.25 -31.20
C MET A 385 22.90 -3.69 -29.94
N PHE A 386 21.80 -4.28 -29.50
CA PHE A 386 21.13 -3.91 -28.26
C PHE A 386 22.07 -3.93 -27.06
N LEU A 387 22.80 -5.03 -26.83
CA LEU A 387 23.74 -5.15 -25.70
C LEU A 387 24.85 -4.10 -25.74
N LYS A 388 25.33 -3.71 -26.93
CA LYS A 388 26.33 -2.66 -27.09
C LYS A 388 25.76 -1.28 -26.78
N THR A 389 24.59 -0.96 -27.32
CA THR A 389 23.90 0.32 -27.10
C THR A 389 23.49 0.49 -25.64
N MET A 390 22.90 -0.54 -25.04
CA MET A 390 22.56 -0.58 -23.61
C MET A 390 23.78 -0.36 -22.72
N LYS A 391 24.91 -1.02 -23.02
CA LYS A 391 26.16 -0.82 -22.26
C LYS A 391 26.69 0.61 -22.36
N ARG A 392 26.65 1.21 -23.56
CA ARG A 392 27.05 2.61 -23.77
C ARG A 392 26.15 3.55 -22.95
N TYR A 393 24.84 3.39 -23.09
CA TYR A 393 23.84 4.19 -22.37
C TYR A 393 24.04 4.14 -20.85
N LEU A 394 24.14 2.94 -20.27
CA LEU A 394 24.32 2.77 -18.83
C LEU A 394 25.70 3.25 -18.33
N SER A 395 26.72 3.28 -19.20
CA SER A 395 28.05 3.80 -18.84
C SER A 395 28.16 5.32 -18.85
N GLU A 396 27.26 6.01 -19.56
CA GLU A 396 27.20 7.48 -19.58
C GLU A 396 26.39 8.06 -18.42
N LYS A 397 25.63 7.20 -17.72
CA LYS A 397 24.75 7.53 -16.59
C LYS A 397 25.37 7.31 -15.19
N ASN A 398 26.53 6.63 -15.12
CA ASN A 398 27.34 6.43 -13.91
C ASN A 398 28.61 7.27 -14.00
#